data_AF-A0A2J0MVB7-F1
#
_entry.id   AF-A0A2J0MVB7-F1
#
_cell.length_a   1.000
_cell.length_b   1.000
_cell.length_c   1.000
_cell.angle_alpha   90.00
_cell.angle_beta   90.00
_cell.angle_gamma   90.00
#
_symmetry.space_group_name_H-M   'P 1'
#
loop_
_entity.id
_entity.type
_entity.pdbx_description
1 polymer ?
#
loop_
_entity_poly.entity_id
_entity_poly.type
_entity_poly.pdbx_seq_one_letter_code
_entity_poly.pdbx_strand_id
1 'polypeptide(L)'
;NLSSIPKNVAEEVLCSVPGKIYDKELNKCVCDEGYKQDSNGECIEMSLMEKDNYCKAKFGEHSIRSYLSYQVEEITSGICICEQPNYVLNNERNWCVKKLNTSANINTNDISTKKNIISEEKNLITKIDKTLSKRVSGNILLQVEKNGEGWYVYPDNKKKYYLGRPADAFSIMRNLGLGIKHSELTGYLVVKFPSRLAGKILLDVEQNGEAYYVNPKDLKGYYLNRPADAFRIMRELGLGITNSDIRKIDVGDAE
;
A
#
# COMPACT_ATOMS: atom_id res chain seq x y z
N ASN A 1 41.78 -6.25 41.46
CA ASN A 1 41.27 -7.10 40.38
C ASN A 1 40.09 -6.45 39.69
N LEU A 2 40.40 -5.55 38.75
CA LEU A 2 39.49 -5.14 37.69
C LEU A 2 39.58 -6.19 36.58
N SER A 3 38.69 -7.18 36.57
CA SER A 3 38.49 -8.05 35.41
C SER A 3 37.34 -9.01 35.67
N SER A 4 36.10 -8.60 35.37
CA SER A 4 35.00 -9.46 34.90
C SER A 4 33.62 -8.84 35.16
N ILE A 5 33.37 -7.66 34.60
CA ILE A 5 31.98 -7.25 34.34
C ILE A 5 31.87 -7.14 32.81
N PRO A 6 31.02 -7.94 32.15
CA PRO A 6 30.80 -7.83 30.72
C PRO A 6 30.31 -6.41 30.40
N LYS A 7 30.91 -5.76 29.40
CA LYS A 7 30.55 -4.40 28.93
C LYS A 7 29.09 -4.24 28.46
N ASN A 8 28.27 -5.30 28.50
CA ASN A 8 26.88 -5.31 28.04
C ASN A 8 25.82 -5.27 29.16
N VAL A 9 26.18 -5.07 30.42
CA VAL A 9 25.21 -5.02 31.54
C VAL A 9 25.03 -3.58 32.09
N ALA A 10 25.64 -2.58 31.46
CA ALA A 10 25.58 -1.18 31.92
C ALA A 10 24.65 -0.27 31.09
N GLU A 11 23.95 -0.78 30.08
CA GLU A 11 23.11 0.04 29.18
C GLU A 11 21.63 0.08 29.60
N GLU A 12 21.13 -0.86 30.42
CA GLU A 12 19.73 -0.89 30.87
C GLU A 12 19.51 -0.34 32.30
N VAL A 13 20.57 -0.08 33.07
CA VAL A 13 20.46 0.42 34.46
C VAL A 13 20.52 1.96 34.53
N LEU A 14 20.84 2.66 33.44
CA LEU A 14 21.11 4.10 33.49
C LEU A 14 19.85 4.98 33.64
N CYS A 15 18.66 4.51 33.25
CA CYS A 15 17.42 5.29 33.34
C CYS A 15 16.32 4.56 34.13
N SER A 16 16.61 4.11 35.36
CA SER A 16 15.69 3.32 36.19
C SER A 16 14.50 4.08 36.81
N VAL A 17 14.09 5.23 36.24
CA VAL A 17 12.94 6.01 36.73
C VAL A 17 11.84 6.09 35.66
N PRO A 18 10.55 6.04 36.06
CA PRO A 18 9.43 6.16 35.12
C PRO A 18 9.53 7.42 34.26
N GLY A 19 9.23 7.28 32.97
CA GLY A 19 9.23 8.41 32.03
C GLY A 19 10.61 8.92 31.62
N LYS A 20 11.69 8.15 31.81
CA LYS A 20 13.01 8.43 31.22
C LYS A 20 13.42 7.36 30.22
N ILE A 21 14.05 7.80 29.15
CA ILE A 21 14.68 6.97 28.12
C ILE A 21 16.13 7.38 27.94
N TYR A 22 16.99 6.42 27.60
CA TYR A 22 18.40 6.69 27.33
C TYR A 22 18.59 7.18 25.89
N ASP A 23 19.07 8.41 25.73
CA ASP A 23 19.44 8.95 24.43
C ASP A 23 20.89 8.60 24.12
N LYS A 24 21.08 7.77 23.08
CA LYS A 24 22.39 7.26 22.66
C LYS A 24 23.26 8.33 21.99
N GLU A 25 22.66 9.34 21.36
CA GLU A 25 23.40 10.41 20.69
C GLU A 25 23.91 11.42 21.71
N LEU A 26 23.10 11.72 22.73
CA LEU A 26 23.44 12.62 23.81
C LEU A 26 24.15 11.94 24.99
N ASN A 27 24.26 10.60 24.95
CA ASN A 27 24.89 9.76 25.97
C ASN A 27 24.34 10.04 27.39
N LYS A 28 23.02 10.33 27.50
CA LYS A 28 22.36 10.71 28.77
C LYS A 28 20.89 10.27 28.81
N CYS A 29 20.32 10.16 30.00
CA CYS A 29 18.87 9.98 30.14
C CYS A 29 18.12 11.29 29.87
N VAL A 30 17.11 11.20 29.02
CA VAL A 30 16.16 12.28 28.71
C VAL A 30 14.76 11.85 29.11
N CYS A 31 13.82 12.79 29.20
CA CYS A 31 12.43 12.40 29.39
C CYS A 31 11.92 11.65 28.17
N ASP A 32 11.23 10.55 28.43
CA ASP A 32 10.54 9.77 27.43
C ASP A 32 9.39 10.58 26.83
N GLU A 33 8.91 10.14 25.68
CA GLU A 33 7.89 10.87 24.96
C GLU A 33 6.54 10.86 25.67
N GLY A 34 5.98 12.05 25.87
CA GLY A 34 4.83 12.23 26.75
C GLY A 34 5.20 12.74 28.13
N TYR A 35 6.50 12.93 28.42
CA TYR A 35 7.00 13.49 29.67
C TYR A 35 7.80 14.78 29.42
N LYS A 36 7.78 15.70 30.40
CA LYS A 36 8.57 16.93 30.42
C LYS A 36 9.38 17.03 31.70
N GLN A 37 10.47 17.78 31.67
CA GLN A 37 11.22 18.08 32.90
C GLN A 37 10.50 19.15 33.71
N ASP A 38 10.34 18.92 35.01
CA ASP A 38 9.93 19.94 35.97
C ASP A 38 11.13 20.82 36.40
N SER A 39 10.91 21.76 37.32
CA SER A 39 11.96 22.65 37.83
C SER A 39 13.07 21.92 38.59
N ASN A 40 12.84 20.68 39.01
CA ASN A 40 13.79 19.85 39.75
C ASN A 40 14.53 18.86 38.81
N GLY A 41 14.20 18.85 37.51
CA GLY A 41 14.79 17.94 36.52
C GLY A 41 14.15 16.54 36.49
N GLU A 42 13.00 16.36 37.14
CA GLU A 42 12.22 15.12 37.12
C GLU A 42 11.30 15.07 35.90
N CYS A 43 11.09 13.86 35.35
CA CYS A 43 10.21 13.68 34.19
C CYS A 43 8.79 13.44 34.66
N ILE A 44 7.93 14.43 34.43
CA ILE A 44 6.51 14.38 34.77
C ILE A 44 5.68 14.23 33.51
N GLU A 45 4.57 13.49 33.60
CA GLU A 45 3.69 13.28 32.46
C GLU A 45 3.09 14.60 31.98
N MET A 46 3.13 14.84 30.67
CA MET A 46 2.50 15.98 30.04
C MET A 46 0.97 15.86 30.10
N SER A 47 0.30 16.97 30.33
CA SER A 47 -1.16 17.05 30.17
C SER A 47 -1.58 16.75 28.73
N LEU A 48 -2.87 16.44 28.52
CA LEU A 48 -3.42 16.19 27.17
C LEU A 48 -3.13 17.36 26.21
N MET A 49 -3.34 18.59 26.70
CA MET A 49 -3.08 19.81 25.92
C MET A 49 -1.59 19.97 25.57
N GLU A 50 -0.68 19.59 26.48
CA GLU A 50 0.76 19.63 26.22
C GLU A 50 1.21 18.56 25.22
N LYS A 51 0.58 17.38 25.26
CA LYS A 51 0.80 16.32 24.27
C LYS A 51 0.34 16.75 22.87
N ASP A 52 -0.77 17.48 22.76
CA ASP A 52 -1.22 18.03 21.47
C ASP A 52 -0.30 19.15 20.97
N ASN A 53 0.15 20.03 21.86
CA ASN A 53 1.12 21.08 21.50
C ASN A 53 2.46 20.50 21.03
N TYR A 54 2.92 19.39 21.65
CA TYR A 54 4.08 18.63 21.18
C TYR A 54 3.90 18.15 19.74
N CYS A 55 2.74 17.56 19.42
CA CYS A 55 2.42 17.13 18.06
C CYS A 55 2.44 18.31 17.08
N LYS A 56 1.76 19.41 17.42
CA LYS A 56 1.71 20.62 16.56
C LYS A 56 3.09 21.19 16.26
N ALA A 57 3.96 21.26 17.27
CA ALA A 57 5.31 21.75 17.12
C ALA A 57 6.19 20.85 16.22
N LYS A 58 5.93 19.54 16.20
CA LYS A 58 6.71 18.55 15.44
C LYS A 58 6.17 18.26 14.04
N PHE A 59 4.85 18.22 13.87
CA PHE A 59 4.16 17.71 12.67
C PHE A 59 3.18 18.71 12.04
N GLY A 60 3.12 19.94 12.59
CA GLY A 60 2.33 21.07 12.10
C GLY A 60 0.99 21.27 12.83
N GLU A 61 0.40 22.45 12.70
CA GLU A 61 -0.84 22.89 13.40
C GLU A 61 -2.03 21.94 13.30
N HIS A 62 -2.07 21.09 12.28
CA HIS A 62 -3.13 20.11 12.04
C HIS A 62 -2.83 18.71 12.57
N SER A 63 -1.93 18.60 13.55
CA SER A 63 -1.60 17.34 14.22
C SER A 63 -1.95 17.36 15.70
N ILE A 64 -2.38 16.21 16.24
CA ILE A 64 -2.78 16.01 17.65
C ILE A 64 -2.33 14.65 18.15
N ARG A 65 -2.33 14.44 19.47
CA ARG A 65 -2.00 13.13 20.07
C ARG A 65 -3.15 12.14 19.85
N SER A 66 -2.82 10.92 19.44
CA SER A 66 -3.78 9.81 19.38
C SER A 66 -3.96 9.19 20.76
N TYR A 67 -5.21 9.07 21.17
CA TYR A 67 -5.62 8.52 22.47
C TYR A 67 -6.34 7.15 22.35
N LEU A 68 -6.44 6.58 21.15
CA LEU A 68 -7.18 5.33 20.86
C LEU A 68 -6.25 4.22 20.33
N SER A 69 -6.48 2.98 20.77
CA SER A 69 -5.71 1.77 20.42
C SER A 69 -6.13 1.13 19.08
N TYR A 70 -6.55 1.91 18.08
CA TYR A 70 -7.07 1.40 16.80
C TYR A 70 -6.40 2.07 15.59
N GLN A 71 -5.87 1.22 14.70
CA GLN A 71 -5.29 1.46 13.35
C GLN A 71 -4.59 2.81 13.11
N VAL A 72 -3.27 2.80 13.26
CA VAL A 72 -2.38 3.93 12.93
C VAL A 72 -1.56 3.57 11.67
N GLU A 73 -1.55 4.41 10.63
CA GLU A 73 -0.60 4.32 9.49
C GLU A 73 0.70 5.15 9.72
N GLU A 74 0.95 5.41 11.01
CA GLU A 74 2.07 5.99 11.80
C GLU A 74 2.73 7.35 11.46
N ILE A 75 2.75 8.20 12.49
CA ILE A 75 3.87 9.04 12.94
C ILE A 75 4.35 8.47 14.29
N THR A 76 5.66 8.32 14.53
CA THR A 76 6.21 7.97 15.86
C THR A 76 7.50 8.76 16.15
N SER A 77 7.87 9.01 17.40
CA SER A 77 7.35 8.49 18.68
C SER A 77 6.17 9.29 19.23
N GLY A 78 5.37 8.65 20.09
CA GLY A 78 4.27 9.28 20.81
C GLY A 78 2.95 9.49 20.04
N ILE A 79 2.75 8.80 18.91
CA ILE A 79 1.53 8.69 18.08
C ILE A 79 0.74 10.00 17.91
N CYS A 80 1.31 10.93 17.15
CA CYS A 80 0.59 12.07 16.61
C CYS A 80 -0.21 11.66 15.34
N ILE A 81 -1.40 12.22 15.14
CA ILE A 81 -2.27 12.00 13.97
C ILE A 81 -2.73 13.34 13.39
N CYS A 82 -3.18 13.36 12.14
CA CYS A 82 -3.78 14.57 11.58
C CYS A 82 -5.20 14.76 12.13
N GLU A 83 -5.46 15.91 12.75
CA GLU A 83 -6.65 16.26 13.56
C GLU A 83 -7.98 16.24 12.77
N GLN A 84 -7.91 16.27 11.43
CA GLN A 84 -9.08 16.45 10.57
C GLN A 84 -9.15 15.44 9.42
N PRO A 85 -10.35 14.99 9.01
CA PRO A 85 -10.52 14.01 7.92
C PRO A 85 -10.01 14.50 6.57
N ASN A 86 -9.83 15.81 6.40
CA ASN A 86 -9.30 16.44 5.20
C ASN A 86 -7.79 16.74 5.28
N TYR A 87 -7.06 16.13 6.21
CA TYR A 87 -5.60 16.22 6.27
C TYR A 87 -5.00 14.81 6.24
N VAL A 88 -3.85 14.67 5.57
CA VAL A 88 -3.08 13.42 5.43
C VAL A 88 -1.61 13.71 5.63
N LEU A 89 -0.85 12.66 5.93
CA LEU A 89 0.60 12.74 5.89
C LEU A 89 1.10 13.06 4.48
N ASN A 90 2.10 13.92 4.39
CA ASN A 90 2.89 14.09 3.19
C ASN A 90 3.65 12.79 2.85
N ASN A 91 4.26 12.74 1.67
CA ASN A 91 4.98 11.55 1.18
C ASN A 91 6.13 11.10 2.11
N GLU A 92 6.73 12.03 2.86
CA GLU A 92 7.81 11.80 3.81
C GLU A 92 7.32 11.38 5.21
N ARG A 93 5.99 11.35 5.43
CA ARG A 93 5.34 10.96 6.69
C ARG A 93 5.75 11.78 7.92
N ASN A 94 6.15 13.02 7.71
CA ASN A 94 6.62 13.92 8.76
C ASN A 94 5.79 15.20 8.90
N TRP A 95 4.74 15.39 8.09
CA TRP A 95 3.91 16.60 8.13
C TRP A 95 2.45 16.37 7.70
N CYS A 96 1.49 17.01 8.38
CA CYS A 96 0.08 16.98 7.99
C CYS A 96 -0.25 18.03 6.92
N VAL A 97 -0.68 17.58 5.74
CA VAL A 97 -1.09 18.42 4.60
C VAL A 97 -2.56 18.24 4.30
N LYS A 98 -3.24 19.31 3.83
CA LYS A 98 -4.65 19.24 3.45
C LYS A 98 -4.81 18.28 2.26
N LYS A 99 -5.68 17.27 2.40
CA LYS A 99 -6.24 16.52 1.26
C LYS A 99 -6.76 17.55 0.27
N LEU A 100 -6.09 17.70 -0.86
CA LEU A 100 -6.68 18.39 -1.99
C LEU A 100 -7.99 17.64 -2.31
N ASN A 101 -9.09 18.37 -2.41
CA ASN A 101 -10.39 17.80 -2.80
C ASN A 101 -10.29 17.30 -4.24
N THR A 102 -9.76 16.09 -4.46
CA THR A 102 -9.88 15.37 -5.72
C THR A 102 -11.21 14.63 -5.76
N SER A 103 -12.30 15.41 -5.76
CA SER A 103 -13.60 15.01 -6.29
C SER A 103 -14.12 16.09 -7.24
N ALA A 104 -13.28 16.53 -8.19
CA ALA A 104 -13.64 17.15 -9.49
C ALA A 104 -12.37 17.64 -10.20
N ASN A 105 -11.39 16.76 -10.36
CA ASN A 105 -10.49 16.77 -11.50
C ASN A 105 -10.17 15.31 -11.76
N ILE A 106 -11.20 14.59 -12.21
CA ILE A 106 -10.94 13.69 -13.32
C ILE A 106 -10.26 14.58 -14.35
N ASN A 107 -8.93 14.49 -14.44
CA ASN A 107 -8.20 15.18 -15.48
C ASN A 107 -8.85 14.65 -16.77
N THR A 108 -9.64 15.48 -17.45
CA THR A 108 -10.35 15.09 -18.68
C THR A 108 -9.34 14.56 -19.69
N ASN A 109 -8.11 15.06 -19.60
CA ASN A 109 -6.92 14.53 -20.24
C ASN A 109 -6.66 13.05 -19.89
N ASP A 110 -6.63 12.61 -18.62
CA ASP A 110 -6.36 11.19 -18.26
C ASP A 110 -7.43 10.20 -18.72
N ILE A 111 -8.72 10.55 -18.57
CA ILE A 111 -9.79 9.70 -19.10
C ILE A 111 -9.75 9.67 -20.62
N SER A 112 -9.46 10.81 -21.27
CA SER A 112 -9.24 10.83 -22.71
C SER A 112 -8.04 9.96 -23.11
N THR A 113 -6.93 10.00 -22.37
CA THR A 113 -5.74 9.19 -22.63
C THR A 113 -6.02 7.70 -22.45
N LYS A 114 -6.72 7.29 -21.39
CA LYS A 114 -7.13 5.90 -21.17
C LYS A 114 -8.03 5.39 -22.31
N LYS A 115 -9.06 6.15 -22.67
CA LYS A 115 -9.98 5.80 -23.76
C LYS A 115 -9.26 5.77 -25.11
N ASN A 116 -8.36 6.71 -25.38
CA ASN A 116 -7.55 6.76 -26.59
C ASN A 116 -6.67 5.51 -26.69
N ILE A 117 -5.93 5.14 -25.65
CA ILE A 117 -5.08 3.94 -25.65
C ILE A 117 -5.91 2.67 -25.89
N ILE A 118 -7.05 2.51 -25.21
CA ILE A 118 -7.93 1.36 -25.40
C ILE A 118 -8.45 1.30 -26.84
N SER A 119 -8.89 2.44 -27.40
CA SER A 119 -9.40 2.53 -28.78
C SER A 119 -8.31 2.28 -29.82
N GLU A 120 -7.10 2.81 -29.62
CA GLU A 120 -5.94 2.58 -30.47
C GLU A 120 -5.58 1.10 -30.47
N GLU A 121 -5.44 0.48 -29.30
CA GLU A 121 -5.08 -0.94 -29.20
C GLU A 121 -6.17 -1.85 -29.74
N LYS A 122 -7.46 -1.47 -29.65
CA LYS A 122 -8.55 -2.17 -30.34
C LYS A 122 -8.38 -2.13 -31.86
N ASN A 123 -8.07 -0.96 -32.43
CA ASN A 123 -7.89 -0.79 -33.87
C ASN A 123 -6.66 -1.51 -34.42
N LEU A 124 -5.66 -1.75 -33.56
CA LEU A 124 -4.42 -2.45 -33.92
C LEU A 124 -4.52 -3.98 -33.82
N ILE A 125 -5.64 -4.50 -33.32
CA ILE A 125 -5.92 -5.95 -33.33
C ILE A 125 -6.31 -6.37 -34.74
N THR A 126 -5.51 -7.28 -35.31
CA THR A 126 -5.78 -7.85 -36.64
C THR A 126 -6.40 -9.24 -36.56
N LYS A 127 -5.93 -10.08 -35.62
CA LYS A 127 -6.41 -11.45 -35.43
C LYS A 127 -6.20 -11.90 -33.99
N ILE A 128 -7.26 -12.43 -33.38
CA ILE A 128 -7.21 -13.00 -32.04
C ILE A 128 -6.57 -14.40 -32.06
N ASP A 129 -5.53 -14.58 -31.26
CA ASP A 129 -4.90 -15.88 -31.01
C ASP A 129 -5.41 -16.45 -29.68
N LYS A 130 -6.37 -17.37 -29.77
CA LYS A 130 -6.98 -18.02 -28.59
C LYS A 130 -5.97 -18.84 -27.78
N THR A 131 -4.93 -19.38 -28.43
CA THR A 131 -3.89 -20.18 -27.77
C THR A 131 -3.00 -19.27 -26.93
N LEU A 132 -2.59 -18.12 -27.50
CA LEU A 132 -1.87 -17.09 -26.75
C LEU A 132 -2.70 -16.59 -25.58
N SER A 133 -3.95 -16.14 -25.83
CA SER A 133 -4.83 -15.59 -24.78
C SER A 133 -5.05 -16.58 -23.63
N LYS A 134 -5.16 -17.89 -23.93
CA LYS A 134 -5.26 -18.93 -22.91
C LYS A 134 -3.95 -19.09 -22.13
N ARG A 135 -2.80 -19.07 -22.81
CA ARG A 135 -1.47 -19.21 -22.19
C ARG A 135 -1.16 -18.08 -21.22
N VAL A 136 -1.51 -16.85 -21.57
CA VAL A 136 -1.27 -15.67 -20.72
C VAL A 136 -2.44 -15.30 -19.82
N SER A 137 -3.52 -16.10 -19.84
CA SER A 137 -4.70 -15.92 -19.00
C SER A 137 -4.30 -15.76 -17.52
N GLY A 138 -4.80 -14.70 -16.90
CA GLY A 138 -4.53 -14.40 -15.50
C GLY A 138 -3.22 -13.68 -15.22
N ASN A 139 -2.36 -13.46 -16.21
CA ASN A 139 -1.10 -12.75 -16.02
C ASN A 139 -1.29 -11.24 -16.16
N ILE A 140 -0.39 -10.52 -15.49
CA ILE A 140 -0.13 -9.10 -15.77
C ILE A 140 0.95 -9.04 -16.85
N LEU A 141 0.71 -8.25 -17.89
CA LEU A 141 1.59 -8.08 -19.03
C LEU A 141 2.09 -6.64 -19.10
N LEU A 142 3.36 -6.46 -19.47
CA LEU A 142 3.99 -5.16 -19.66
C LEU A 142 4.49 -5.06 -21.10
N GLN A 143 4.05 -4.04 -21.84
CA GLN A 143 4.55 -3.79 -23.20
C GLN A 143 6.00 -3.30 -23.15
N VAL A 144 6.93 -4.04 -23.73
CA VAL A 144 8.37 -3.72 -23.66
C VAL A 144 8.90 -2.87 -24.82
N GLU A 145 8.08 -2.61 -25.83
CA GLU A 145 8.47 -1.94 -27.09
C GLU A 145 7.85 -0.55 -27.26
N LYS A 146 7.09 -0.05 -26.26
CA LYS A 146 6.39 1.25 -26.30
C LYS A 146 6.63 2.04 -25.01
N ASN A 147 5.58 2.40 -24.26
CA ASN A 147 5.70 3.26 -23.07
C ASN A 147 5.67 2.46 -21.76
N GLY A 148 5.75 1.12 -21.82
CA GLY A 148 5.61 0.28 -20.63
C GLY A 148 4.15 0.08 -20.20
N GLU A 149 3.18 0.18 -21.13
CA GLU A 149 1.77 0.00 -20.83
C GLU A 149 1.50 -1.35 -20.16
N GLY A 150 0.80 -1.31 -19.02
CA GLY A 150 0.43 -2.48 -18.23
C GLY A 150 -0.97 -2.99 -18.58
N TRP A 151 -1.11 -4.31 -18.62
CA TRP A 151 -2.36 -5.00 -18.95
C TRP A 151 -2.61 -6.18 -18.02
N TYR A 152 -3.87 -6.44 -17.70
CA TYR A 152 -4.28 -7.64 -16.99
C TYR A 152 -5.14 -8.52 -17.89
N VAL A 153 -4.76 -9.78 -18.07
CA VAL A 153 -5.54 -10.72 -18.87
C VAL A 153 -6.55 -11.42 -17.96
N TYR A 154 -7.82 -11.03 -18.06
CA TYR A 154 -8.84 -11.53 -17.15
C TYR A 154 -9.15 -13.01 -17.39
N PRO A 155 -9.06 -13.90 -16.38
CA PRO A 155 -9.21 -15.33 -16.58
C PRO A 155 -10.55 -15.80 -17.16
N ASP A 156 -11.64 -15.05 -16.99
CA ASP A 156 -12.97 -15.54 -17.37
C ASP A 156 -13.29 -15.30 -18.85
N ASN A 157 -12.84 -14.18 -19.42
CA ASN A 157 -13.06 -13.87 -20.84
C ASN A 157 -11.78 -13.82 -21.69
N LYS A 158 -10.60 -13.93 -21.07
CA LYS A 158 -9.29 -14.04 -21.72
C LYS A 158 -8.96 -12.77 -22.53
N LYS A 159 -9.62 -11.66 -22.19
CA LYS A 159 -9.36 -10.34 -22.74
C LYS A 159 -8.33 -9.62 -21.87
N LYS A 160 -7.54 -8.75 -22.49
CA LYS A 160 -6.63 -7.85 -21.78
C LYS A 160 -7.34 -6.56 -21.40
N TYR A 161 -7.14 -6.12 -20.17
CA TYR A 161 -7.68 -4.89 -19.62
C TYR A 161 -6.53 -3.93 -19.33
N TYR A 162 -6.64 -2.72 -19.84
CA TYR A 162 -5.60 -1.71 -19.69
C TYR A 162 -5.52 -1.22 -18.25
N LEU A 163 -4.40 -1.46 -17.57
CA LEU A 163 -4.23 -1.12 -16.16
C LEU A 163 -3.97 0.37 -15.93
N GLY A 164 -3.44 1.09 -16.92
CA GLY A 164 -3.19 2.53 -16.81
C GLY A 164 -2.37 2.90 -15.57
N ARG A 165 -2.81 3.94 -14.86
CA ARG A 165 -2.17 4.41 -13.62
C ARG A 165 -2.57 3.52 -12.43
N PRO A 166 -1.88 3.60 -11.28
CA PRO A 166 -2.18 2.76 -10.12
C PRO A 166 -3.66 2.80 -9.66
N ALA A 167 -4.32 3.97 -9.75
CA ALA A 167 -5.74 4.10 -9.43
C ALA A 167 -6.66 3.41 -10.45
N ASP A 168 -6.34 3.50 -11.75
CA ASP A 168 -7.08 2.82 -12.82
C ASP A 168 -6.97 1.29 -12.68
N ALA A 169 -5.76 0.81 -12.40
CA ALA A 169 -5.47 -0.59 -12.17
C ALA A 169 -6.28 -1.12 -10.98
N PHE A 170 -6.25 -0.38 -9.87
CA PHE A 170 -7.01 -0.73 -8.66
C PHE A 170 -8.51 -0.87 -8.94
N SER A 171 -9.12 0.08 -9.65
CA SER A 171 -10.54 0.03 -10.02
C SER A 171 -10.88 -1.17 -10.90
N ILE A 172 -10.09 -1.44 -11.94
CA ILE A 172 -10.28 -2.59 -12.83
C ILE A 172 -10.15 -3.90 -12.04
N MET A 173 -9.14 -3.99 -11.19
CA MET A 173 -8.85 -5.16 -10.38
C MET A 173 -9.97 -5.45 -9.37
N ARG A 174 -10.56 -4.41 -8.76
CA ARG A 174 -11.75 -4.52 -7.89
C ARG A 174 -13.00 -4.91 -8.70
N ASN A 175 -13.26 -4.29 -9.85
CA ASN A 175 -14.45 -4.57 -10.67
C ASN A 175 -14.45 -6.00 -11.23
N LEU A 176 -13.28 -6.54 -11.57
CA LEU A 176 -13.10 -7.90 -12.04
C LEU A 176 -12.83 -8.91 -10.89
N GLY A 177 -12.91 -8.45 -9.64
CA GLY A 177 -12.64 -9.24 -8.45
C GLY A 177 -13.76 -10.25 -8.17
N LEU A 178 -13.36 -11.46 -7.76
CA LEU A 178 -14.27 -12.49 -7.30
C LEU A 178 -14.39 -12.42 -5.77
N GLY A 179 -15.61 -12.25 -5.27
CA GLY A 179 -15.88 -12.32 -3.84
C GLY A 179 -15.59 -13.71 -3.27
N ILE A 180 -14.96 -13.76 -2.10
CA ILE A 180 -14.64 -14.97 -1.36
C ILE A 180 -14.88 -14.76 0.14
N LYS A 181 -15.29 -15.82 0.85
CA LYS A 181 -15.42 -15.80 2.30
C LYS A 181 -14.08 -15.63 2.99
N HIS A 182 -14.06 -14.97 4.14
CA HIS A 182 -12.83 -14.70 4.89
C HIS A 182 -12.10 -16.00 5.27
N SER A 183 -12.85 -16.99 5.73
CA SER A 183 -12.32 -18.29 6.16
C SER A 183 -11.68 -19.08 5.02
N GLU A 184 -12.24 -19.04 3.82
CA GLU A 184 -11.66 -19.68 2.64
C GLU A 184 -10.40 -18.94 2.17
N LEU A 185 -10.46 -17.60 2.11
CA LEU A 185 -9.33 -16.77 1.70
C LEU A 185 -8.11 -16.99 2.60
N THR A 186 -8.30 -16.90 3.92
CA THR A 186 -7.24 -17.11 4.91
C THR A 186 -6.68 -18.54 4.84
N GLY A 187 -7.53 -19.55 4.65
CA GLY A 187 -7.09 -20.93 4.45
C GLY A 187 -6.16 -21.09 3.24
N TYR A 188 -6.50 -20.48 2.10
CA TYR A 188 -5.66 -20.55 0.90
C TYR A 188 -4.37 -19.72 1.01
N LEU A 189 -4.36 -18.62 1.76
CA LEU A 189 -3.16 -17.80 1.98
C LEU A 189 -2.07 -18.56 2.75
N VAL A 190 -2.45 -19.45 3.67
CA VAL A 190 -1.50 -20.25 4.46
C VAL A 190 -0.91 -21.40 3.65
N VAL A 191 -1.74 -22.07 2.84
CA VAL A 191 -1.32 -23.27 2.11
C VAL A 191 -0.94 -22.92 0.68
N LYS A 192 -1.94 -22.70 -0.18
CA LYS A 192 -1.84 -22.35 -1.60
C LYS A 192 -3.25 -22.21 -2.17
N PHE A 193 -3.44 -21.37 -3.19
CA PHE A 193 -4.71 -21.31 -3.92
C PHE A 193 -4.86 -22.47 -4.91
N PRO A 194 -6.08 -22.99 -5.12
CA PRO A 194 -6.34 -24.00 -6.15
C PRO A 194 -6.21 -23.41 -7.56
N SER A 195 -5.82 -24.23 -8.54
CA SER A 195 -5.59 -23.80 -9.94
C SER A 195 -6.80 -23.13 -10.61
N ARG A 196 -8.02 -23.43 -10.15
CA ARG A 196 -9.25 -22.74 -10.63
C ARG A 196 -9.28 -21.25 -10.30
N LEU A 197 -8.48 -20.80 -9.32
CA LEU A 197 -8.33 -19.41 -8.91
C LEU A 197 -7.07 -18.76 -9.50
N ALA A 198 -6.29 -19.47 -10.30
CA ALA A 198 -5.08 -18.94 -10.92
C ALA A 198 -5.38 -17.67 -11.73
N GLY A 199 -4.66 -16.59 -11.40
CA GLY A 199 -4.78 -15.30 -12.05
C GLY A 199 -6.01 -14.49 -11.65
N LYS A 200 -6.86 -14.99 -10.75
CA LYS A 200 -8.02 -14.22 -10.26
C LYS A 200 -7.59 -13.22 -9.20
N ILE A 201 -8.37 -12.16 -9.08
CA ILE A 201 -8.32 -11.25 -7.96
C ILE A 201 -9.46 -11.64 -7.03
N LEU A 202 -9.15 -11.86 -5.76
CA LEU A 202 -10.10 -12.28 -4.74
C LEU A 202 -10.36 -11.13 -3.79
N LEU A 203 -11.63 -10.90 -3.49
CA LEU A 203 -12.08 -9.85 -2.57
C LEU A 203 -12.70 -10.50 -1.34
N ASP A 204 -12.17 -10.18 -0.17
CA ASP A 204 -12.79 -10.55 1.10
C ASP A 204 -14.10 -9.76 1.27
N VAL A 205 -15.23 -10.43 1.12
CA VAL A 205 -16.55 -9.78 1.22
C VAL A 205 -17.12 -9.79 2.64
N GLU A 206 -16.44 -10.42 3.59
CA GLU A 206 -16.90 -10.56 4.98
C GLU A 206 -16.11 -9.66 5.96
N GLN A 207 -15.00 -9.05 5.52
CA GLN A 207 -14.17 -8.13 6.32
C GLN A 207 -14.07 -6.73 5.67
N ASN A 208 -12.85 -6.19 5.52
CA ASN A 208 -12.62 -4.80 5.10
C ASN A 208 -12.51 -4.66 3.57
N GLY A 209 -12.90 -5.67 2.80
CA GLY A 209 -12.73 -5.66 1.34
C GLY A 209 -11.29 -5.89 0.89
N GLU A 210 -10.48 -6.61 1.68
CA GLU A 210 -9.10 -6.93 1.33
C GLU A 210 -9.04 -7.65 -0.02
N ALA A 211 -8.12 -7.23 -0.88
CA ALA A 211 -7.95 -7.79 -2.21
C ALA A 211 -6.63 -8.57 -2.31
N TYR A 212 -6.66 -9.72 -3.00
CA TYR A 212 -5.47 -10.53 -3.27
C TYR A 212 -5.44 -10.98 -4.73
N TYR A 213 -4.32 -10.77 -5.42
CA TYR A 213 -4.06 -11.34 -6.74
C TYR A 213 -3.44 -12.73 -6.60
N VAL A 214 -4.06 -13.75 -7.19
CA VAL A 214 -3.52 -15.12 -7.21
C VAL A 214 -2.59 -15.26 -8.40
N ASN A 215 -1.28 -15.32 -8.19
CA ASN A 215 -0.33 -15.42 -9.30
C ASN A 215 -0.44 -16.79 -9.99
N PRO A 216 -0.67 -16.87 -11.33
CA PRO A 216 -0.79 -18.12 -12.05
C PRO A 216 0.44 -19.04 -11.95
N LYS A 217 1.64 -18.47 -11.73
CA LYS A 217 2.91 -19.21 -11.72
C LYS A 217 3.10 -20.04 -10.45
N ASP A 218 2.76 -19.47 -9.30
CA ASP A 218 3.04 -20.08 -7.99
C ASP A 218 1.78 -20.36 -7.15
N LEU A 219 0.60 -19.92 -7.62
CA LEU A 219 -0.70 -19.93 -6.94
C LEU A 219 -0.67 -19.36 -5.52
N LYS A 220 0.22 -18.39 -5.27
CA LYS A 220 0.24 -17.59 -4.04
C LYS A 220 -0.62 -16.35 -4.22
N GLY A 221 -1.27 -15.93 -3.12
CA GLY A 221 -2.02 -14.68 -3.06
C GLY A 221 -1.09 -13.52 -2.71
N TYR A 222 -1.10 -12.49 -3.54
CA TYR A 222 -0.35 -11.26 -3.34
C TYR A 222 -1.31 -10.13 -2.97
N TYR A 223 -1.06 -9.49 -1.84
CA TYR A 223 -1.90 -8.44 -1.31
C TYR A 223 -2.01 -7.24 -2.28
N LEU A 224 -3.24 -6.76 -2.50
CA LEU A 224 -3.61 -5.81 -3.55
C LEU A 224 -4.54 -4.69 -3.03
N ASN A 225 -4.45 -4.34 -1.74
CA ASN A 225 -5.46 -3.46 -1.14
C ASN A 225 -5.18 -1.96 -1.33
N ARG A 226 -3.96 -1.57 -1.72
CA ARG A 226 -3.59 -0.16 -1.98
C ARG A 226 -2.99 0.00 -3.37
N PRO A 227 -3.04 1.20 -3.98
CA PRO A 227 -2.42 1.47 -5.28
C PRO A 227 -0.92 1.11 -5.34
N ALA A 228 -0.18 1.34 -4.26
CA ALA A 228 1.24 0.99 -4.16
C ALA A 228 1.48 -0.54 -4.21
N ASP A 229 0.57 -1.34 -3.65
CA ASP A 229 0.65 -2.79 -3.68
C ASP A 229 0.39 -3.33 -5.10
N ALA A 230 -0.56 -2.75 -5.82
CA ALA A 230 -0.82 -3.06 -7.23
C ALA A 230 0.39 -2.73 -8.11
N PHE A 231 1.02 -1.57 -7.90
CA PHE A 231 2.23 -1.19 -8.63
C PHE A 231 3.40 -2.14 -8.37
N ARG A 232 3.62 -2.55 -7.11
CA ARG A 232 4.63 -3.56 -6.75
C ARG A 232 4.39 -4.87 -7.51
N ILE A 233 3.16 -5.37 -7.50
CA ILE A 233 2.79 -6.61 -8.19
C ILE A 233 3.02 -6.49 -9.70
N MET A 234 2.63 -5.37 -10.32
CA MET A 234 2.89 -5.14 -11.75
C MET A 234 4.38 -5.19 -12.09
N ARG A 235 5.23 -4.59 -11.26
CA ARG A 235 6.69 -4.57 -11.46
C ARG A 235 7.35 -5.92 -11.22
N GLU A 236 6.91 -6.65 -10.19
CA GLU A 236 7.57 -7.89 -9.74
C GLU A 236 7.06 -9.14 -10.47
N LEU A 237 5.77 -9.16 -10.82
CA LEU A 237 5.10 -10.32 -11.41
C LEU A 237 4.70 -10.11 -12.89
N GLY A 238 4.85 -8.88 -13.40
CA GLY A 238 4.55 -8.55 -14.79
C GLY A 238 5.42 -9.33 -15.78
N LEU A 239 4.79 -9.90 -16.80
CA LEU A 239 5.48 -10.56 -17.91
C LEU A 239 5.67 -9.57 -19.06
N GLY A 240 6.91 -9.42 -19.54
CA GLY A 240 7.17 -8.65 -20.75
C GLY A 240 6.48 -9.27 -21.97
N ILE A 241 5.85 -8.44 -22.81
CA ILE A 241 5.23 -8.87 -24.08
C ILE A 241 5.51 -7.86 -25.19
N THR A 242 5.69 -8.36 -26.41
CA THR A 242 5.87 -7.53 -27.61
C THR A 242 4.54 -6.94 -28.07
N ASN A 243 4.60 -5.85 -28.84
CA ASN A 243 3.42 -5.23 -29.44
C ASN A 243 2.74 -6.19 -30.42
N SER A 244 3.52 -7.01 -31.14
CA SER A 244 2.99 -7.99 -32.09
C SER A 244 2.18 -9.10 -31.41
N ASP A 245 2.58 -9.55 -30.23
CA ASP A 245 1.86 -10.59 -29.49
C ASP A 245 0.70 -10.03 -28.67
N ILE A 246 0.88 -8.87 -28.02
CA ILE A 246 -0.20 -8.30 -27.22
C ILE A 246 -1.42 -7.92 -28.08
N ARG A 247 -1.21 -7.55 -29.36
CA ARG A 247 -2.27 -7.25 -30.34
C ARG A 247 -2.97 -8.48 -30.91
N LYS A 248 -2.61 -9.68 -30.46
CA LYS A 248 -3.35 -10.92 -30.71
C LYS A 248 -4.29 -11.28 -29.55
N ILE A 249 -4.33 -10.47 -28.49
CA ILE A 249 -5.22 -10.63 -27.34
C ILE A 249 -6.32 -9.56 -27.43
N ASP A 250 -7.58 -10.00 -27.33
CA ASP A 250 -8.74 -9.10 -27.41
C ASP A 250 -8.74 -8.10 -26.24
N VAL A 251 -9.21 -6.87 -26.47
CA VAL A 251 -9.25 -5.81 -25.46
C VAL A 251 -10.62 -5.82 -24.78
N GLY A 252 -10.62 -5.87 -23.45
CA GLY A 252 -11.83 -5.75 -22.63
C GLY A 252 -12.12 -4.31 -22.27
N ASP A 253 -13.41 -3.99 -22.16
CA ASP A 253 -13.87 -2.76 -21.52
C ASP A 253 -14.34 -3.08 -20.11
N ALA A 254 -13.72 -2.46 -19.12
CA ALA A 254 -14.22 -2.41 -17.77
C ALA A 254 -14.77 -0.99 -17.58
N GLU A 255 -16.04 -0.80 -17.95
CA GLU A 255 -16.81 0.39 -17.60
C GLU A 255 -17.24 0.33 -16.13
#